data_AF-A0AAD5EDF7-F1
#
_entry.id   AF-A0AAD5EDF7-F1
#
_cell.length_a   1.000
_cell.length_b   1.000
_cell.length_c   1.000
_cell.angle_alpha   90.00
_cell.angle_beta   90.00
_cell.angle_gamma   90.00
#
_symmetry.space_group_name_H-M   'P 1'
#
loop_
_entity.id
_entity.type
_entity.pdbx_description
1 polymer ?
#
loop_
_entity_poly.entity_id
_entity_poly.type
_entity_poly.pdbx_seq_one_letter_code
_entity_poly.pdbx_strand_id
1 'polypeptide(L)'
;MLNFQKPDSQTSGKHASTVYTGCDDEYWALKKIKIIDFGRTLDLNLFPSGQKFIAGWNTNVHDDPPQTLRHGEWEPWILDYWGIAKVIYCLLFGQHMQVVPAGGQWVIKQNLKRGWHTPIWKKTFNILLNPTQNLPMTSLLQELQEEMQTYLIRRDEQSKKKLSNMLTELENVLK
;
A
#
# COMPACT_ATOMS: atom_id res chain seq x y z
N MET A 1 -16.35 -19.12 -33.41
CA MET A 1 -14.93 -18.71 -33.52
C MET A 1 -14.91 -17.26 -33.98
N LEU A 2 -14.59 -16.33 -33.09
CA LEU A 2 -14.48 -14.91 -33.43
C LEU A 2 -12.99 -14.58 -33.60
N ASN A 3 -12.59 -14.31 -34.84
CA ASN A 3 -11.27 -13.82 -35.20
C ASN A 3 -11.16 -12.35 -34.79
N PHE A 4 -10.19 -12.03 -33.94
CA PHE A 4 -9.74 -10.66 -33.73
C PHE A 4 -8.43 -10.47 -34.50
N GLN A 5 -8.49 -9.72 -35.61
CA GLN A 5 -7.30 -9.18 -36.26
C GLN A 5 -6.60 -8.23 -35.30
N LYS A 6 -5.28 -8.42 -35.11
CA LYS A 6 -4.42 -7.42 -34.48
C LYS A 6 -4.33 -6.19 -35.40
N PRO A 7 -4.45 -4.97 -34.87
CA PRO A 7 -4.03 -3.80 -35.63
C PRO A 7 -2.50 -3.75 -35.64
N ASP A 8 -1.94 -3.61 -36.84
CA ASP A 8 -0.54 -3.23 -37.04
C ASP A 8 -0.35 -1.78 -36.61
N SER A 9 0.33 -1.57 -35.49
CA SER A 9 0.93 -0.29 -35.18
C SER A 9 2.40 -0.51 -34.81
N GLN A 10 3.26 -0.20 -35.78
CA GLN A 10 4.66 0.08 -35.53
C GLN A 10 4.74 1.29 -34.59
N THR A 11 4.92 1.06 -33.30
CA THR A 11 5.34 2.10 -32.37
C THR A 11 6.85 2.02 -32.20
N SER A 12 7.52 2.94 -32.90
CA SER A 12 8.88 3.40 -32.63
C SER A 12 9.16 3.41 -31.13
N GLY A 13 10.22 2.70 -30.72
CA GLY A 13 10.64 2.57 -29.33
C GLY A 13 10.99 3.92 -28.72
N LYS A 14 10.00 4.57 -28.10
CA LYS A 14 10.25 5.67 -27.18
C LYS A 14 10.57 5.07 -25.83
N HIS A 15 11.82 5.21 -25.40
CA HIS A 15 12.18 4.98 -24.00
C HIS A 15 11.30 5.92 -23.15
N ALA A 16 10.36 5.33 -22.41
CA ALA A 16 9.52 6.07 -21.48
C ALA A 16 10.44 6.81 -20.51
N SER A 17 10.20 8.10 -20.30
CA SER A 17 10.95 8.89 -19.33
C SER A 17 10.83 8.22 -17.96
N THR A 18 11.95 7.79 -17.38
CA THR A 18 11.98 7.16 -16.05
C THR A 18 11.77 8.17 -14.90
N VAL A 19 11.55 9.45 -15.23
CA VAL A 19 11.33 10.51 -14.25
C VAL A 19 9.84 10.56 -13.91
N TYR A 20 9.51 10.36 -12.64
CA TYR A 20 8.13 10.47 -12.15
C TYR A 20 7.60 11.90 -12.32
N THR A 21 6.64 12.10 -13.23
CA THR A 21 6.02 13.40 -13.57
C THR A 21 4.64 13.60 -12.97
N GLY A 22 3.99 12.56 -12.42
CA GLY A 22 2.66 12.67 -11.84
C GLY A 22 1.80 11.43 -12.06
N CYS A 23 0.48 11.61 -11.94
CA CYS A 23 -0.53 10.57 -12.10
C CYS A 23 -1.16 10.67 -13.50
N ASP A 24 -0.38 10.46 -14.55
CA ASP A 24 -0.88 10.33 -15.93
C ASP A 24 -1.07 8.84 -16.29
N ASP A 25 -1.78 8.57 -17.39
CA ASP A 25 -1.99 7.21 -17.89
C ASP A 25 -0.66 6.49 -18.20
N GLU A 26 0.39 7.26 -18.55
CA GLU A 26 1.76 6.75 -18.74
C GLU A 26 2.38 6.26 -17.41
N TYR A 27 2.15 6.95 -16.28
CA TYR A 27 2.57 6.51 -14.96
C TYR A 27 1.90 5.22 -14.51
N TRP A 28 0.60 5.04 -14.79
CA TRP A 28 -0.09 3.78 -14.47
C TRP A 28 0.36 2.64 -15.37
N ALA A 29 0.69 2.91 -16.64
CA ALA A 29 1.30 1.94 -17.54
C ALA A 29 2.70 1.47 -17.08
N LEU A 30 3.40 2.28 -16.28
CA LEU A 30 4.68 1.91 -15.65
C LEU A 30 4.54 1.06 -14.38
N LYS A 31 3.32 0.89 -13.83
CA LYS A 31 3.13 0.10 -12.61
C LYS A 31 3.30 -1.40 -12.88
N LYS A 32 4.36 -1.96 -12.30
CA LYS A 32 4.72 -3.39 -12.38
C LYS A 32 4.22 -4.23 -11.21
N ILE A 33 3.43 -3.67 -10.30
CA ILE A 33 2.89 -4.39 -9.14
C ILE A 33 1.47 -4.84 -9.45
N LYS A 34 1.21 -6.14 -9.28
CA LYS A 34 -0.12 -6.75 -9.36
C LYS A 34 -0.42 -7.44 -8.04
N ILE A 35 -1.61 -7.19 -7.51
CA ILE A 35 -2.14 -8.00 -6.40
C ILE A 35 -2.61 -9.32 -7.00
N ILE A 36 -2.21 -10.41 -6.37
CA ILE A 36 -2.55 -11.78 -6.77
C ILE A 36 -3.10 -12.53 -5.56
N ASP A 37 -3.56 -13.75 -5.81
CA ASP A 37 -4.10 -14.67 -4.81
C ASP A 37 -5.32 -14.12 -4.05
N PHE A 38 -6.48 -14.29 -4.68
CA PHE A 38 -7.77 -13.88 -4.14
C PHE A 38 -8.46 -15.01 -3.35
N GLY A 39 -7.74 -16.05 -2.93
CA GLY A 39 -8.32 -17.21 -2.24
C GLY A 39 -8.96 -16.91 -0.89
N ARG A 40 -8.71 -15.72 -0.31
CA ARG A 40 -9.25 -15.26 0.96
C ARG A 40 -9.97 -13.91 0.89
N THR A 41 -10.28 -13.42 -0.30
CA THR A 41 -11.01 -12.15 -0.43
C THR A 41 -12.47 -12.29 -0.08
N LEU A 42 -13.06 -11.20 0.42
CA LEU A 42 -14.46 -11.10 0.76
C LEU A 42 -15.18 -10.27 -0.31
N ASP A 43 -16.19 -10.85 -0.96
CA ASP A 43 -17.14 -10.08 -1.75
C ASP A 43 -18.23 -9.53 -0.83
N LEU A 44 -18.11 -8.24 -0.50
CA LEU A 44 -19.03 -7.57 0.42
C LEU A 44 -20.44 -7.37 -0.15
N ASN A 45 -20.63 -7.53 -1.47
CA ASN A 45 -21.96 -7.44 -2.09
C ASN A 45 -22.86 -8.63 -1.72
N LEU A 46 -22.28 -9.72 -1.22
CA LEU A 46 -23.00 -10.90 -0.76
C LEU A 46 -23.54 -10.74 0.67
N PHE A 47 -23.27 -9.61 1.33
CA PHE A 47 -23.65 -9.35 2.71
C PHE A 47 -24.47 -8.06 2.84
N PRO A 48 -25.25 -7.90 3.92
CA PRO A 48 -25.91 -6.64 4.24
C PRO A 48 -24.91 -5.48 4.37
N SER A 49 -25.39 -4.26 4.11
CA SER A 49 -24.60 -3.05 4.36
C SER A 49 -24.21 -2.95 5.84
N GLY A 50 -22.94 -2.65 6.11
CA GLY A 50 -22.39 -2.58 7.46
C GLY A 50 -22.11 -3.95 8.11
N GLN A 51 -22.02 -5.02 7.31
CA GLN A 51 -21.65 -6.34 7.81
C GLN A 51 -20.29 -6.30 8.52
N LYS A 52 -20.28 -6.82 9.75
CA LYS A 52 -19.06 -7.07 10.52
C LYS A 52 -18.78 -8.56 10.64
N PHE A 53 -17.54 -8.90 10.97
CA PHE A 53 -17.06 -10.26 11.03
C PHE A 53 -16.46 -10.57 12.39
N ILE A 54 -16.40 -11.86 12.72
CA ILE A 54 -15.70 -12.39 13.89
C ILE A 54 -14.59 -13.29 13.35
N ALA A 55 -13.38 -13.19 13.90
CA ALA A 55 -12.28 -14.03 13.48
C ALA A 55 -12.54 -15.49 13.88
N GLY A 56 -12.57 -16.39 12.90
CA GLY A 56 -12.72 -17.84 13.10
C GLY A 56 -11.39 -18.58 13.33
N TRP A 57 -10.29 -17.84 13.51
CA TRP A 57 -8.94 -18.37 13.71
C TRP A 57 -8.32 -17.87 15.02
N ASN A 58 -7.23 -18.51 15.45
CA ASN A 58 -6.46 -18.06 16.61
C ASN A 58 -5.72 -16.77 16.26
N THR A 59 -6.27 -15.64 16.67
CA THR A 59 -5.71 -14.33 16.40
C THR A 59 -4.54 -14.02 17.34
N ASN A 60 -3.52 -13.35 16.81
CA ASN A 60 -2.40 -12.85 17.60
C ASN A 60 -1.95 -11.45 17.14
N VAL A 61 -1.40 -10.65 18.06
CA VAL A 61 -1.04 -9.24 17.79
C VAL A 61 0.10 -9.07 16.77
N HIS A 62 0.86 -10.12 16.46
CA HIS A 62 1.93 -10.09 15.49
C HIS A 62 1.41 -10.27 14.06
N ASP A 63 0.42 -11.13 13.88
CA ASP A 63 -0.09 -11.48 12.56
C ASP A 63 -1.37 -10.74 12.21
N ASP A 64 -2.20 -10.45 13.20
CA ASP A 64 -3.56 -9.95 13.03
C ASP A 64 -3.74 -8.54 13.58
N PRO A 65 -4.66 -7.75 13.00
CA PRO A 65 -5.01 -6.44 13.54
C PRO A 65 -5.53 -6.60 14.98
N PRO A 66 -5.11 -5.74 15.92
CA PRO A 66 -5.55 -5.81 17.31
C PRO A 66 -7.07 -5.79 17.52
N GLN A 67 -7.80 -5.18 16.59
CA GLN A 67 -9.27 -5.11 16.56
C GLN A 67 -9.91 -6.50 16.44
N THR A 68 -9.21 -7.47 15.83
CA THR A 68 -9.68 -8.86 15.67
C THR A 68 -9.45 -9.73 16.91
N LEU A 69 -8.62 -9.27 17.87
CA LEU A 69 -8.23 -10.05 19.06
C LEU A 69 -9.33 -10.14 20.12
N ARG A 70 -10.35 -9.26 20.08
CA ARG A 70 -11.31 -9.08 21.19
C ARG A 70 -12.56 -9.96 21.11
N HIS A 71 -12.57 -11.06 20.35
CA HIS A 71 -13.78 -11.85 20.04
C HIS A 71 -14.98 -10.97 19.58
N GLY A 72 -14.70 -9.75 19.16
CA GLY A 72 -15.68 -8.72 18.85
C GLY A 72 -15.80 -8.57 17.35
N GLU A 73 -16.96 -8.09 16.94
CA GLU A 73 -17.24 -7.77 15.56
C GLU A 73 -16.28 -6.67 15.04
N TRP A 74 -15.71 -6.89 13.87
CA TRP A 74 -14.81 -5.96 13.19
C TRP A 74 -15.24 -5.72 11.74
N GLU A 75 -14.94 -4.53 11.24
CA GLU A 75 -15.23 -4.10 9.88
C GLU A 75 -14.19 -4.67 8.89
N PRO A 76 -14.60 -5.19 7.72
CA PRO A 76 -13.75 -5.99 6.83
C PRO A 76 -12.46 -5.28 6.38
N TRP A 77 -12.51 -3.97 6.15
CA TRP A 77 -11.39 -3.17 5.64
C TRP A 77 -10.17 -3.10 6.59
N ILE A 78 -10.35 -3.41 7.88
CA ILE A 78 -9.26 -3.38 8.87
C ILE A 78 -8.13 -4.35 8.48
N LEU A 79 -8.47 -5.51 7.90
CA LEU A 79 -7.48 -6.49 7.46
C LEU A 79 -6.59 -5.93 6.33
N ASP A 80 -7.20 -5.25 5.35
CA ASP A 80 -6.45 -4.68 4.23
C ASP A 80 -5.49 -3.58 4.71
N TYR A 81 -5.93 -2.71 5.63
CA TYR A 81 -5.07 -1.66 6.18
C TYR A 81 -3.89 -2.24 6.95
N TRP A 82 -4.13 -3.27 7.75
CA TRP A 82 -3.08 -4.00 8.45
C TRP A 82 -2.10 -4.67 7.47
N GLY A 83 -2.61 -5.31 6.43
CA GLY A 83 -1.80 -5.93 5.36
C GLY A 83 -0.93 -4.91 4.64
N ILE A 84 -1.50 -3.76 4.25
CA ILE A 84 -0.77 -2.66 3.63
C ILE A 84 0.32 -2.14 4.58
N ALA A 85 0.02 -1.96 5.87
CA ALA A 85 1.01 -1.56 6.86
C ALA A 85 2.17 -2.57 6.98
N LYS A 86 1.87 -3.87 7.00
CA LYS A 86 2.89 -4.94 7.01
C LYS A 86 3.78 -4.88 5.77
N VAL A 87 3.21 -4.70 4.58
CA VAL A 87 3.98 -4.57 3.32
C VAL A 87 4.89 -3.35 3.36
N ILE A 88 4.36 -2.17 3.71
CA ILE A 88 5.14 -0.94 3.82
C ILE A 88 6.27 -1.11 4.85
N TYR A 89 5.97 -1.67 6.02
CA TYR A 89 6.96 -1.94 7.05
C TYR A 89 8.06 -2.87 6.55
N CYS A 90 7.70 -3.97 5.88
CA CYS A 90 8.66 -4.92 5.33
C CYS A 90 9.58 -4.24 4.30
N LEU A 91 9.04 -3.40 3.42
CA LEU A 91 9.82 -2.66 2.43
C LEU A 91 10.78 -1.64 3.08
N LEU A 92 10.38 -1.02 4.20
CA LEU A 92 11.22 -0.06 4.91
C LEU A 92 12.30 -0.73 5.76
N PHE A 93 11.97 -1.81 6.48
CA PHE A 93 12.83 -2.36 7.53
C PHE A 93 13.41 -3.74 7.22
N GLY A 94 12.92 -4.44 6.19
CA GLY A 94 13.39 -5.79 5.81
C GLY A 94 13.06 -6.88 6.83
N GLN A 95 12.06 -6.66 7.69
CA GLN A 95 11.66 -7.60 8.75
C GLN A 95 10.16 -7.53 9.02
N HIS A 96 9.64 -8.47 9.81
CA HIS A 96 8.22 -8.50 10.19
C HIS A 96 7.83 -7.32 11.08
N MET A 97 6.65 -6.76 10.82
CA MET A 97 6.09 -5.65 11.59
C MET A 97 5.81 -6.06 13.03
N GLN A 98 6.24 -5.22 13.97
CA GLN A 98 5.88 -5.32 15.38
C GLN A 98 5.24 -4.02 15.82
N VAL A 99 4.13 -4.12 16.55
CA VAL A 99 3.41 -2.97 17.12
C VAL A 99 3.38 -3.03 18.64
N VAL A 100 3.22 -1.88 19.27
CA VAL A 100 3.03 -1.73 20.71
C VAL A 100 1.92 -0.71 20.98
N PRO A 101 1.19 -0.84 22.11
CA PRO A 101 0.24 0.18 22.53
C PRO A 101 1.00 1.42 23.04
N ALA A 102 0.57 2.61 22.62
CA ALA A 102 1.08 3.90 23.06
C ALA A 102 -0.06 4.92 23.08
N GLY A 103 -0.39 5.46 24.25
CA GLY A 103 -1.40 6.52 24.38
C GLY A 103 -2.80 6.13 23.87
N GLY A 104 -3.19 4.85 23.98
CA GLY A 104 -4.47 4.34 23.47
C GLY A 104 -4.48 4.03 21.96
N GLN A 105 -3.33 4.15 21.28
CA GLN A 105 -3.17 3.82 19.87
C GLN A 105 -2.13 2.72 19.68
N TRP A 106 -2.14 2.09 18.51
CA TRP A 106 -1.11 1.16 18.07
C TRP A 106 -0.07 1.88 17.23
N VAL A 107 1.19 1.70 17.59
CA VAL A 107 2.34 2.26 16.87
C VAL A 107 3.35 1.18 16.55
N ILE A 108 4.12 1.37 15.48
CA ILE A 108 5.25 0.49 15.19
C ILE A 108 6.29 0.56 16.32
N LYS A 109 6.82 -0.59 16.74
CA LYS A 109 7.84 -0.69 17.78
C LYS A 109 9.18 -0.10 17.35
N GLN A 110 9.50 -0.24 16.06
CA GLN A 110 10.77 0.18 15.49
C GLN A 110 10.79 1.69 15.23
N ASN A 111 11.84 2.36 15.68
CA ASN A 111 12.06 3.77 15.37
C ASN A 111 12.41 3.95 13.88
N LEU A 112 11.75 4.91 13.24
CA LEU A 112 12.08 5.37 11.88
C LEU A 112 13.48 6.01 11.87
N LYS A 113 14.28 5.69 10.85
CA LYS A 113 15.64 6.25 10.73
C LYS A 113 15.59 7.76 10.49
N ARG A 114 16.60 8.46 11.01
CA ARG A 114 16.80 9.90 10.77
C ARG A 114 16.96 10.12 9.26
N GLY A 115 16.23 11.11 8.71
CA GLY A 115 16.28 11.44 7.27
C GLY A 115 15.29 10.69 6.39
N TRP A 116 14.45 9.79 6.94
CA TRP A 116 13.43 9.08 6.15
C TRP A 116 12.14 9.87 5.92
N HIS A 117 12.14 11.19 6.12
CA HIS A 117 10.91 11.98 6.13
C HIS A 117 9.89 11.40 7.11
N THR A 118 10.35 11.20 8.35
CA THR A 118 9.60 10.62 9.46
C THR A 118 8.12 11.06 9.57
N PRO A 119 7.73 12.33 9.29
CA PRO A 119 6.32 12.73 9.37
C PRO A 119 5.36 11.93 8.47
N ILE A 120 5.70 11.70 7.20
CA ILE A 120 4.79 11.02 6.26
C ILE A 120 4.57 9.56 6.65
N TRP A 121 5.65 8.88 7.07
CA TRP A 121 5.56 7.49 7.53
C TRP A 121 4.82 7.38 8.86
N LYS A 122 5.05 8.29 9.80
CA LYS A 122 4.27 8.32 11.05
C LYS A 122 2.77 8.50 10.77
N LYS A 123 2.40 9.43 9.89
CA LYS A 123 1.00 9.64 9.47
C LYS A 123 0.44 8.37 8.81
N THR A 124 1.20 7.77 7.89
CA THR A 124 0.83 6.54 7.18
C THR A 124 0.53 5.39 8.14
N PHE A 125 1.49 5.06 9.03
CA PHE A 125 1.29 3.99 10.01
C PHE A 125 0.17 4.32 10.98
N ASN A 126 0.02 5.57 11.40
CA ASN A 126 -1.08 5.95 12.28
C ASN A 126 -2.45 5.69 11.64
N ILE A 127 -2.64 6.09 10.38
CA ILE A 127 -3.90 5.88 9.65
C ILE A 127 -4.19 4.37 9.50
N LEU A 128 -3.19 3.59 9.07
CA LEU A 128 -3.40 2.17 8.76
C LEU A 128 -3.57 1.29 10.01
N LEU A 129 -2.86 1.61 11.10
CA LEU A 129 -2.93 0.82 12.34
C LEU A 129 -4.10 1.23 13.25
N ASN A 130 -4.60 2.46 13.10
CA ASN A 130 -5.67 3.02 13.92
C ASN A 130 -6.84 3.53 13.07
N PRO A 131 -7.50 2.65 12.27
CA PRO A 131 -8.67 3.03 11.50
C PRO A 131 -9.79 3.58 12.39
N THR A 132 -10.49 4.60 11.90
CA THR A 132 -11.63 5.24 12.59
C THR A 132 -12.96 4.56 12.24
N GLN A 133 -14.07 4.98 12.85
CA GLN A 133 -15.38 4.32 12.69
C GLN A 133 -16.04 4.49 11.31
N ASN A 134 -15.55 5.40 10.46
CA ASN A 134 -16.11 5.66 9.12
C ASN A 134 -15.34 4.88 8.05
N LEU A 135 -15.57 3.58 7.98
CA LEU A 135 -14.92 2.69 7.01
C LEU A 135 -15.78 2.48 5.76
N PRO A 136 -15.17 2.34 4.56
CA PRO A 136 -13.74 2.45 4.28
C PRO A 136 -13.22 3.91 4.29
N MET A 137 -11.98 4.11 4.73
CA MET A 137 -11.30 5.43 4.76
C MET A 137 -10.76 5.84 3.38
N THR A 138 -11.54 5.68 2.32
CA THR A 138 -11.08 5.86 0.92
C THR A 138 -10.55 7.26 0.66
N SER A 139 -11.27 8.30 1.10
CA SER A 139 -10.85 9.70 0.93
C SER A 139 -9.53 9.99 1.64
N LEU A 140 -9.39 9.53 2.89
CA LEU A 140 -8.17 9.72 3.67
C LEU A 140 -6.97 9.00 3.06
N LEU A 141 -7.17 7.79 2.50
CA LEU A 141 -6.12 7.08 1.77
C LEU A 141 -5.74 7.76 0.46
N GLN A 142 -6.71 8.34 -0.24
CA GLN A 142 -6.46 9.13 -1.45
C GLN A 142 -5.64 10.39 -1.11
N GLU A 143 -6.01 11.13 -0.07
CA GLU A 143 -5.24 12.30 0.41
C GLU A 143 -3.80 11.91 0.78
N LEU A 144 -3.62 10.77 1.47
CA LEU A 144 -2.31 10.26 1.81
C LEU A 144 -1.49 9.89 0.57
N GLN A 145 -2.13 9.27 -0.43
CA GLN A 145 -1.49 8.96 -1.71
C GLN A 145 -1.04 10.23 -2.43
N GLU A 146 -1.89 11.25 -2.51
CA GLU A 146 -1.58 12.54 -3.15
C GLU A 146 -0.43 13.26 -2.43
N GLU A 147 -0.37 13.19 -1.09
CA GLU A 147 0.74 13.72 -0.30
C GLU A 147 2.05 13.00 -0.62
N MET A 148 2.03 11.66 -0.70
CA MET A 148 3.21 10.86 -1.09
C MET A 148 3.66 11.17 -2.51
N GLN A 149 2.74 11.33 -3.45
CA GLN A 149 3.03 11.67 -4.84
C GLN A 149 3.64 13.07 -4.94
N THR A 150 3.04 14.05 -4.28
CA THR A 150 3.55 15.42 -4.20
C THR A 150 4.97 15.44 -3.64
N TYR A 151 5.23 14.64 -2.61
CA TYR A 151 6.57 14.51 -2.04
C TYR A 151 7.59 13.96 -3.05
N LEU A 152 7.21 12.98 -3.89
CA LEU A 152 8.09 12.46 -4.93
C LEU A 152 8.35 13.49 -6.05
N ILE A 153 7.33 14.25 -6.47
CA ILE A 153 7.44 15.26 -7.52
C ILE A 153 8.34 16.43 -7.09
N ARG A 154 8.21 16.86 -5.81
CA ARG A 154 8.97 17.99 -5.26
C ARG A 154 10.44 17.69 -4.96
N ARG A 155 10.87 16.42 -5.07
CA ARG A 155 12.29 16.07 -4.92
C ARG A 155 13.14 16.74 -5.99
N ASP A 156 14.39 17.04 -5.63
CA ASP A 156 15.37 17.56 -6.59
C ASP A 156 15.66 16.53 -7.69
N GLU A 157 16.16 17.01 -8.83
CA GLU A 157 16.42 16.16 -10.01
C GLU A 157 17.46 15.06 -9.75
N GLN A 158 18.42 15.30 -8.85
CA GLN A 158 19.41 14.28 -8.48
C GLN A 158 18.75 13.14 -7.70
N SER A 159 17.85 13.46 -6.77
CA SER A 159 17.05 12.47 -6.03
C SER A 159 16.11 11.69 -6.95
N LYS A 160 15.45 12.35 -7.92
CA LYS A 160 14.60 11.68 -8.92
C LYS A 160 15.43 10.73 -9.80
N LYS A 161 16.58 11.18 -10.29
CA LYS A 161 17.50 10.35 -11.08
C LYS A 161 17.99 9.14 -10.30
N LYS A 162 18.33 9.31 -9.02
CA LYS A 162 18.72 8.20 -8.14
C LYS A 162 17.60 7.16 -7.99
N LEU A 163 16.36 7.60 -7.77
CA LEU A 163 15.21 6.69 -7.69
C LEU A 163 15.00 5.92 -9.00
N SER A 164 15.05 6.61 -10.13
CA SER A 164 15.00 6.01 -11.47
C SER A 164 16.07 4.92 -11.65
N ASN A 165 17.32 5.21 -11.29
CA ASN A 165 18.40 4.23 -11.40
C ASN A 165 18.16 2.99 -10.53
N MET A 166 17.72 3.18 -9.29
CA MET A 166 17.36 2.07 -8.39
C MET A 166 16.23 1.20 -8.96
N LEU A 167 15.22 1.80 -9.61
CA LEU A 167 14.14 1.06 -10.25
C LEU A 167 14.67 0.21 -11.42
N THR A 168 15.52 0.80 -12.28
CA THR A 168 16.16 0.05 -13.38
C THR A 168 17.04 -1.09 -12.88
N GLU A 169 17.80 -0.87 -11.80
CA GLU A 169 18.61 -1.93 -11.17
C GLU A 169 17.73 -3.07 -10.66
N LEU A 170 16.64 -2.77 -9.94
CA LEU A 170 15.69 -3.78 -9.48
C LEU A 170 15.09 -4.56 -10.65
N GLU A 171 14.72 -3.89 -11.74
CA GLU A 171 14.21 -4.55 -12.94
C GLU A 171 15.21 -5.48 -13.60
N ASN A 172 16.50 -5.16 -13.56
CA ASN A 172 17.55 -6.01 -14.10
C ASN A 172 17.84 -7.22 -13.21
N VAL A 173 17.66 -7.09 -11.88
CA VAL A 173 17.79 -8.22 -10.94
C VAL A 173 16.63 -9.21 -11.07
N LEU A 174 15.44 -8.74 -11.47
CA LEU A 174 14.23 -9.55 -11.57
C LEU A 174 14.03 -10.22 -12.95
N LYS A 175 14.91 -9.96 -13.92
CA LYS A 175 14.95 -10.62 -15.23
C LYS A 175 15.86 -11.84 -15.19
#